data_AF-B2JL35-F1
#
_entry.id   AF-B2JL35-F1
#
_cell.length_a   1.000
_cell.length_b   1.000
_cell.length_c   1.000
_cell.angle_alpha   90.00
_cell.angle_beta   90.00
_cell.angle_gamma   90.00
#
_symmetry.space_group_name_H-M   'P 1'
#
loop_
_entity.id
_entity.type
_entity.pdbx_description
1 polymer ?
#
loop_
_entity_poly.entity_id
_entity_poly.type
_entity_poly.pdbx_seq_one_letter_code
_entity_poly.pdbx_strand_id
1 'polypeptide(L)'
;MNFENDLRTRAERLVLSALMQDNGSLRHIATLRPSHFSHDTHGQIFRHMLALIAKDVPADACSVFASMGHKRQLRKVGLFSYLCEIAALPAIPANIGFYACALTSEELVSMALRLAPVLLDPAHDHRISDPGHCHDINRPLVMWAAVEPSTDR
;
A
#
# COMPACT_ATOMS: atom_id res chain seq x y z
N MET A 1 -4.12 -9.54 -18.90
CA MET A 1 -4.84 -8.25 -18.88
C MET A 1 -3.78 -7.19 -18.71
N ASN A 2 -3.61 -6.29 -19.68
CA ASN A 2 -2.62 -5.22 -19.58
C ASN A 2 -3.33 -4.02 -18.97
N PHE A 3 -3.10 -3.80 -17.68
CA PHE A 3 -3.51 -2.57 -17.02
C PHE A 3 -2.34 -1.60 -17.17
N GLU A 4 -2.50 -0.56 -17.98
CA GLU A 4 -1.49 0.48 -18.11
C GLU A 4 -1.15 1.07 -16.73
N ASN A 5 0.15 1.34 -16.53
CA ASN A 5 0.79 1.68 -15.25
C ASN A 5 0.46 3.11 -14.76
N ASP A 6 -0.80 3.51 -14.90
CA ASP A 6 -1.27 4.82 -14.48
C ASP A 6 -1.50 4.90 -12.97
N LEU A 7 -1.27 6.08 -12.40
CA LEU A 7 -1.44 6.33 -10.96
C LEU A 7 -2.85 5.94 -10.46
N ARG A 8 -3.87 6.15 -11.29
CA ARG A 8 -5.26 5.78 -10.99
C ARG A 8 -5.43 4.26 -10.91
N THR A 9 -4.90 3.52 -11.88
CA THR A 9 -4.85 2.04 -11.86
C THR A 9 -4.16 1.52 -10.60
N ARG A 10 -3.05 2.14 -10.20
CA ARG A 10 -2.34 1.76 -8.97
C ARG A 10 -3.19 2.00 -7.73
N ALA A 11 -3.85 3.16 -7.64
CA ALA A 11 -4.75 3.48 -6.55
C ALA A 11 -5.94 2.50 -6.48
N GLU A 12 -6.55 2.16 -7.62
CA GLU A 12 -7.61 1.15 -7.69
C GLU A 12 -7.17 -0.19 -7.11
N ARG A 13 -6.00 -0.69 -7.56
CA ARG A 13 -5.45 -1.95 -7.07
C ARG A 13 -5.11 -1.90 -5.58
N LEU A 14 -4.61 -0.76 -5.07
CA LEU A 14 -4.35 -0.57 -3.64
C LEU A 14 -5.63 -0.53 -2.81
N VAL A 15 -6.72 0.09 -3.31
CA VAL A 15 -8.04 0.04 -2.65
C VAL A 15 -8.52 -1.41 -2.56
N LEU A 16 -8.48 -2.15 -3.66
CA LEU A 16 -8.91 -3.55 -3.69
C LEU A 16 -8.06 -4.41 -2.74
N SER A 17 -6.74 -4.23 -2.76
CA SER A 17 -5.81 -4.94 -1.88
C SER A 17 -6.07 -4.65 -0.40
N ALA A 18 -6.15 -3.37 -0.03
CA ALA A 18 -6.46 -2.94 1.33
C ALA A 18 -7.77 -3.56 1.84
N LEU A 19 -8.80 -3.58 0.99
CA LEU A 19 -10.10 -4.14 1.34
C LEU A 19 -10.06 -5.67 1.46
N MET A 20 -9.23 -6.37 0.67
CA MET A 20 -9.03 -7.83 0.78
C MET A 20 -8.29 -8.20 2.08
N GLN A 21 -7.38 -7.34 2.56
CA GLN A 21 -6.63 -7.55 3.80
C GLN A 21 -7.46 -7.27 5.06
N ASP A 22 -8.26 -6.20 5.05
CA ASP A 22 -9.17 -5.85 6.15
C ASP A 22 -10.50 -5.33 5.57
N ASN A 23 -11.53 -6.16 5.64
CA ASN A 23 -12.87 -5.80 5.18
C ASN A 23 -13.51 -4.67 6.02
N GLY A 24 -13.09 -4.51 7.29
CA GLY A 24 -13.55 -3.44 8.16
C GLY A 24 -13.12 -2.06 7.65
N SER A 25 -12.08 -1.97 6.82
CA SER A 25 -11.62 -0.73 6.20
C SER A 25 -12.65 -0.10 5.25
N LEU A 26 -13.67 -0.86 4.82
CA LEU A 26 -14.78 -0.37 3.99
C LEU A 26 -15.46 0.88 4.57
N ARG A 27 -15.52 0.99 5.91
CA ARG A 27 -16.11 2.13 6.63
C ARG A 27 -15.51 3.48 6.22
N HIS A 28 -14.23 3.49 5.81
CA HIS A 28 -13.49 4.69 5.42
C HIS A 28 -13.75 5.13 3.98
N ILE A 29 -14.41 4.30 3.18
CA ILE A 29 -14.65 4.52 1.75
C ILE A 29 -16.12 4.29 1.39
N ALA A 30 -17.04 4.56 2.33
CA ALA A 30 -18.48 4.33 2.16
C ALA A 30 -19.13 5.13 1.00
N THR A 31 -18.49 6.22 0.56
CA THR A 31 -18.92 7.03 -0.60
C THR A 31 -18.43 6.46 -1.93
N LEU A 32 -17.45 5.54 -1.92
CA LEU A 32 -16.90 4.94 -3.13
C LEU A 32 -17.97 4.06 -3.80
N ARG A 33 -18.03 4.12 -5.12
CA ARG A 33 -18.96 3.34 -5.94
C ARG A 33 -18.16 2.59 -7.01
N PRO A 34 -18.64 1.43 -7.49
CA PRO A 34 -18.02 0.73 -8.62
C PRO A 34 -17.79 1.62 -9.86
N SER A 35 -18.64 2.63 -10.07
CA SER A 35 -18.53 3.60 -11.16
C SER A 35 -17.36 4.58 -11.03
N HIS A 36 -16.73 4.70 -9.86
CA HIS A 36 -15.55 5.55 -9.68
C HIS A 36 -14.27 4.90 -10.25
N PHE A 37 -14.27 3.59 -10.48
CA PHE A 37 -13.14 2.88 -11.09
C PHE A 37 -13.07 3.15 -12.60
N SER A 38 -11.88 3.48 -13.12
CA SER A 38 -11.59 3.55 -14.55
C SER A 38 -11.83 2.19 -15.22
N HIS A 39 -11.34 1.13 -14.57
CA HIS A 39 -11.39 -0.20 -15.12
C HIS A 39 -12.66 -0.91 -14.68
N ASP A 40 -13.49 -1.28 -15.66
CA ASP A 40 -14.71 -2.05 -15.41
C ASP A 40 -14.41 -3.35 -14.63
N THR A 41 -13.29 -4.03 -14.92
CA THR A 41 -12.84 -5.19 -14.15
C THR A 41 -12.66 -4.88 -12.66
N HIS A 42 -12.04 -3.76 -12.30
CA HIS A 42 -11.87 -3.38 -10.89
C HIS A 42 -13.20 -2.99 -10.25
N GLY A 43 -14.06 -2.29 -10.98
CA GLY A 43 -15.43 -1.99 -10.53
C GLY A 43 -16.25 -3.26 -10.28
N GLN A 44 -16.12 -4.27 -11.14
CA GLN A 44 -16.75 -5.58 -10.93
C GLN A 44 -16.22 -6.28 -9.68
N ILE A 45 -14.88 -6.35 -9.51
CA ILE A 45 -14.25 -6.92 -8.32
C ILE A 45 -14.79 -6.23 -7.06
N PHE A 46 -14.76 -4.89 -7.03
CA PHE A 46 -15.26 -4.10 -5.91
C PHE A 46 -16.73 -4.39 -5.61
N ARG A 47 -17.58 -4.49 -6.63
CA ARG A 47 -19.00 -4.84 -6.46
C ARG A 47 -19.19 -6.20 -5.79
N HIS A 48 -18.39 -7.19 -6.18
CA HIS A 48 -18.42 -8.52 -5.58
C HIS A 48 -17.93 -8.50 -4.13
N MET A 49 -16.89 -7.72 -3.82
CA MET A 49 -16.43 -7.51 -2.45
C MET A 49 -17.51 -6.90 -1.56
N LEU A 50 -18.20 -5.84 -2.04
CA LEU A 50 -19.31 -5.24 -1.31
C LEU A 50 -20.43 -6.25 -1.02
N ALA A 51 -20.78 -7.09 -2.00
CA ALA A 51 -21.82 -8.10 -1.84
C ALA A 51 -21.44 -9.21 -0.84
N LEU A 52 -20.16 -9.57 -0.73
CA LEU A 52 -19.67 -10.52 0.26
C LEU A 52 -19.67 -9.91 1.66
N ILE A 53 -19.14 -8.69 1.80
CA ILE A 53 -19.09 -7.97 3.09
C ILE A 53 -20.50 -7.74 3.62
N ALA A 54 -21.46 -7.39 2.77
CA ALA A 54 -22.86 -7.22 3.16
C ALA A 54 -23.53 -8.52 3.66
N LYS A 55 -22.98 -9.69 3.32
CA LYS A 55 -23.42 -11.01 3.78
C LYS A 55 -22.59 -11.54 4.95
N ASP A 56 -21.72 -10.72 5.51
CA ASP A 56 -20.77 -11.11 6.56
C ASP A 56 -19.83 -12.26 6.12
N VAL A 57 -19.51 -12.30 4.82
CA VAL A 57 -18.56 -13.25 4.23
C VAL A 57 -17.25 -12.51 3.95
N PRO A 58 -16.08 -13.08 4.32
CA PRO A 58 -14.80 -12.44 4.06
C PRO A 58 -14.60 -12.21 2.55
N ALA A 59 -14.20 -10.99 2.19
CA ALA A 59 -13.94 -10.63 0.79
C ALA A 59 -12.47 -10.78 0.42
N ASP A 60 -11.90 -11.96 0.67
CA ASP A 60 -10.55 -12.33 0.23
C ASP A 60 -10.52 -12.70 -1.27
N ALA A 61 -9.32 -12.86 -1.84
CA ALA A 61 -9.15 -13.18 -3.26
C ALA A 61 -9.87 -14.48 -3.70
N CYS A 62 -9.90 -15.50 -2.85
CA CYS A 62 -10.57 -16.77 -3.13
C CYS A 62 -12.09 -16.62 -3.12
N SER A 63 -12.63 -15.98 -2.09
CA SER A 63 -14.05 -15.72 -1.89
C SER A 63 -14.61 -14.81 -2.99
N VAL A 64 -13.87 -13.76 -3.35
CA VAL A 64 -14.21 -12.86 -4.46
C VAL A 64 -14.22 -13.63 -5.78
N PHE A 65 -13.19 -14.43 -6.05
CA PHE A 65 -13.13 -15.27 -7.25
C PHE A 65 -14.30 -16.25 -7.35
N ALA A 66 -14.66 -16.91 -6.24
CA ALA A 66 -15.81 -17.81 -6.17
C ALA A 66 -17.12 -17.07 -6.48
N SER A 67 -17.27 -15.84 -6.00
CA SER A 67 -18.48 -15.03 -6.20
C SER A 67 -18.69 -14.54 -7.64
N MET A 68 -17.63 -14.42 -8.45
CA MET A 68 -17.69 -13.90 -9.83
C MET A 68 -18.21 -14.90 -10.88
N GLY A 69 -18.56 -16.12 -10.48
CA GLY A 69 -19.28 -17.06 -11.33
C GLY A 69 -18.43 -17.76 -12.41
N HIS A 70 -19.07 -18.59 -13.23
CA HIS A 70 -18.41 -19.69 -13.95
C HIS A 70 -18.07 -19.50 -15.44
N LYS A 71 -18.18 -18.30 -16.01
CA LYS A 71 -18.07 -18.13 -17.47
C LYS A 71 -16.60 -18.17 -17.96
N ARG A 72 -16.28 -19.21 -18.75
CA ARG A 72 -14.99 -19.52 -19.45
C ARG A 72 -13.77 -19.75 -18.54
N GLN A 73 -13.33 -21.02 -18.44
CA GLN A 73 -12.21 -21.49 -17.59
C GLN A 73 -10.86 -20.79 -17.84
N LEU A 74 -10.48 -20.49 -19.09
CA LEU A 74 -9.19 -19.84 -19.39
C LEU A 74 -9.11 -18.39 -18.91
N ARG A 75 -10.23 -17.64 -18.95
CA ARG A 75 -10.28 -16.28 -18.37
C ARG A 75 -10.21 -16.30 -16.85
N LYS A 76 -10.69 -17.38 -16.22
CA LYS A 76 -10.64 -17.55 -14.77
C LYS A 76 -9.23 -17.74 -14.22
N VAL A 77 -8.39 -18.54 -14.88
CA VAL A 77 -7.01 -18.76 -14.40
C VAL A 77 -6.24 -17.43 -14.37
N GLY A 78 -6.39 -16.63 -15.43
CA GLY A 78 -5.82 -15.28 -15.48
C GLY A 78 -6.40 -14.33 -14.42
N LEU A 79 -7.71 -14.40 -14.15
CA LEU A 79 -8.36 -13.54 -13.16
C LEU A 79 -8.00 -13.92 -11.72
N PHE A 80 -7.90 -15.22 -11.40
CA PHE A 80 -7.49 -15.67 -10.08
C PHE A 80 -6.03 -15.27 -9.78
N SER A 81 -5.11 -15.51 -10.72
CA SER A 81 -3.73 -15.03 -10.62
C SER A 81 -3.69 -13.52 -10.37
N TYR A 82 -4.50 -12.76 -11.11
CA TYR A 82 -4.58 -11.32 -10.96
C TYR A 82 -5.10 -10.86 -9.59
N LEU A 83 -6.10 -11.55 -9.04
CA LEU A 83 -6.59 -11.27 -7.68
C LEU A 83 -5.54 -11.58 -6.62
N CYS A 84 -4.79 -12.67 -6.77
CA CYS A 84 -3.66 -12.98 -5.89
C CYS A 84 -2.57 -11.90 -5.98
N GLU A 85 -2.25 -11.41 -7.17
CA GLU A 85 -1.32 -10.30 -7.35
C GLU A 85 -1.81 -9.02 -6.68
N ILE A 86 -3.10 -8.70 -6.75
CA ILE A 86 -3.70 -7.56 -6.03
C ILE A 86 -3.60 -7.78 -4.52
N ALA A 87 -3.98 -8.95 -4.02
CA ALA A 87 -3.94 -9.26 -2.59
C ALA A 87 -2.52 -9.16 -2.02
N ALA A 88 -1.50 -9.46 -2.82
CA ALA A 88 -0.09 -9.38 -2.44
C ALA A 88 0.52 -7.96 -2.51
N LEU A 89 -0.22 -6.94 -2.95
CA LEU A 89 0.29 -5.58 -2.95
C LEU A 89 0.55 -5.08 -1.51
N PRO A 90 1.59 -4.24 -1.30
CA PRO A 90 1.90 -3.66 0.01
C PRO A 90 0.94 -2.50 0.34
N ALA A 91 -0.37 -2.77 0.31
CA ALA A 91 -1.39 -1.83 0.75
C ALA A 91 -1.48 -1.83 2.28
N ILE A 92 -1.72 -0.66 2.86
CA ILE A 92 -1.99 -0.52 4.30
C ILE A 92 -3.50 -0.26 4.44
N PRO A 93 -4.31 -1.17 5.04
CA PRO A 93 -5.75 -1.00 5.08
C PRO A 93 -6.22 0.25 5.82
N ALA A 94 -5.48 0.67 6.84
CA ALA A 94 -5.72 1.93 7.52
C ALA A 94 -5.64 3.16 6.58
N ASN A 95 -4.92 3.04 5.46
CA ASN A 95 -4.71 4.10 4.47
C ASN A 95 -5.67 4.03 3.27
N ILE A 96 -6.70 3.17 3.30
CA ILE A 96 -7.60 2.95 2.16
C ILE A 96 -8.28 4.23 1.65
N GLY A 97 -8.60 5.17 2.55
CA GLY A 97 -9.19 6.46 2.20
C GLY A 97 -8.29 7.28 1.27
N PHE A 98 -6.97 7.26 1.50
CA PHE A 98 -6.01 7.98 0.65
C PHE A 98 -5.99 7.44 -0.79
N TYR A 99 -6.07 6.12 -0.95
CA TYR A 99 -6.16 5.50 -2.26
C TYR A 99 -7.51 5.81 -2.92
N ALA A 100 -8.60 5.83 -2.15
CA ALA A 100 -9.94 6.13 -2.65
C ALA A 100 -10.12 7.58 -3.11
N CYS A 101 -9.44 8.54 -2.49
CA CYS A 101 -9.49 9.94 -2.94
C CYS A 101 -8.94 10.12 -4.36
N ALA A 102 -7.96 9.32 -4.79
CA ALA A 102 -7.46 9.34 -6.17
C ALA A 102 -8.52 8.90 -7.20
N LEU A 103 -9.61 8.28 -6.77
CA LEU A 103 -10.72 7.83 -7.61
C LEU A 103 -11.83 8.88 -7.75
N THR A 104 -11.98 9.80 -6.80
CA THR A 104 -13.17 10.68 -6.70
C THR A 104 -12.90 12.17 -6.98
N SER A 105 -11.73 12.52 -7.50
CA SER A 105 -11.34 13.87 -7.96
C SER A 105 -11.44 14.98 -6.91
N GLU A 106 -10.34 15.20 -6.16
CA GLU A 106 -9.91 16.55 -5.74
C GLU A 106 -8.37 16.63 -5.77
N GLU A 107 -7.84 17.61 -6.50
CA GLU A 107 -6.47 17.68 -7.01
C GLU A 107 -5.35 17.71 -5.94
N LEU A 108 -5.66 17.97 -4.67
CA LEU A 108 -4.68 18.01 -3.56
C LEU A 108 -4.29 16.61 -3.02
N VAL A 109 -5.17 15.61 -3.12
CA VAL A 109 -4.88 14.25 -2.61
C VAL A 109 -3.91 13.48 -3.53
N SER A 110 -3.86 13.85 -4.82
CA SER A 110 -2.85 13.39 -5.79
C SER A 110 -1.42 13.82 -5.40
N MET A 111 -1.27 14.97 -4.75
CA MET A 111 0.03 15.51 -4.35
C MET A 111 0.57 14.87 -3.06
N ALA A 112 -0.29 14.49 -2.10
CA ALA A 112 0.14 13.79 -0.88
C ALA A 112 0.49 12.32 -1.13
N LEU A 113 -0.24 11.64 -2.03
CA LEU A 113 0.09 10.28 -2.46
C LEU A 113 1.44 10.20 -3.21
N ARG A 114 1.92 11.31 -3.80
CA ARG A 114 3.27 11.45 -4.39
C ARG A 114 4.41 11.51 -3.34
N LEU A 115 4.12 11.89 -2.09
CA LEU A 115 5.14 12.07 -1.03
C LEU A 115 5.17 10.94 -0.01
N ALA A 116 4.07 10.19 0.16
CA ALA A 116 3.96 9.15 1.19
C ALA A 116 5.01 8.01 1.10
N PRO A 117 5.41 7.49 -0.08
CA PRO A 117 6.45 6.46 -0.15
C PRO A 117 7.84 6.96 0.27
N VAL A 118 8.13 8.26 0.07
CA VAL A 118 9.41 8.89 0.45
C VAL A 118 9.55 9.05 1.96
N LEU A 119 8.43 9.11 2.70
CA LEU A 119 8.42 9.21 4.17
C LEU A 119 8.30 7.85 4.89
N LEU A 120 7.90 6.79 4.17
CA LEU A 120 7.61 5.47 4.74
C LEU A 120 8.60 4.39 4.28
N ASP A 121 9.66 4.77 3.56
CA ASP A 121 10.77 3.88 3.22
C ASP A 121 11.64 3.63 4.47
N PRO A 122 11.77 2.38 4.96
CA PRO A 122 12.67 2.06 6.06
C PRO A 122 14.16 2.32 5.75
N ALA A 123 14.53 2.59 4.49
CA ALA A 123 15.89 3.03 4.12
C ALA A 123 16.15 4.51 4.43
N HIS A 124 15.13 5.32 4.72
CA HIS A 124 15.32 6.66 5.30
C HIS A 124 15.38 6.54 6.83
N ASP A 125 16.54 6.09 7.31
CA ASP A 125 16.98 6.23 8.68
C ASP A 125 17.05 7.73 9.02
N HIS A 126 16.03 8.25 9.72
CA HIS A 126 16.23 9.45 10.52
C HIS A 126 17.09 9.09 11.73
N ARG A 127 18.39 8.88 11.47
CA ARG A 127 19.39 9.50 12.31
C ARG A 127 19.17 10.99 12.17
N ILE A 128 18.27 11.51 13.01
CA ILE A 128 18.52 12.81 13.61
C ILE A 128 19.88 12.62 14.29
N SER A 129 20.96 12.87 13.56
CA SER A 129 22.20 13.25 14.16
C SER A 129 21.84 14.46 15.00
N ASP A 130 21.82 14.29 16.31
CA ASP A 130 21.67 15.36 17.27
C ASP A 130 22.46 16.59 16.77
N PRO A 131 21.88 17.79 16.75
CA PRO A 131 22.64 19.02 16.51
C PRO A 131 23.49 19.38 17.75
N GLY A 132 24.16 18.39 18.33
CA GLY A 132 24.93 18.46 19.58
C GLY A 132 26.42 18.25 19.41
N HIS A 133 26.98 18.39 18.20
CA HIS A 133 28.44 18.34 17.98
C HIS A 133 28.92 19.49 17.08
N CYS A 134 28.77 20.71 17.58
CA CYS A 134 29.77 21.75 17.30
C CYS A 134 30.96 21.49 18.23
N HIS A 135 31.92 20.68 17.79
CA HIS A 135 33.25 20.69 18.41
C HIS A 135 34.33 20.90 17.36
N ASP A 136 34.64 22.18 17.22
CA ASP A 136 35.98 22.73 17.05
C ASP A 136 36.81 22.32 15.82
N ILE A 137 36.83 23.22 14.84
CA ILE A 137 37.62 23.18 13.59
C ILE A 137 39.14 23.40 13.82
N ASN A 138 39.63 23.29 15.06
CA ASN A 138 41.03 23.61 15.38
C ASN A 138 41.75 22.58 16.27
N ARG A 139 41.53 21.27 16.08
CA ARG A 139 42.41 20.24 16.66
C ARG A 139 43.38 19.66 15.62
N PRO A 140 44.70 19.68 15.87
CA PRO A 140 45.66 19.06 14.97
C PRO A 140 45.57 17.54 15.05
N LEU A 141 45.69 16.90 13.87
CA LEU A 141 45.75 15.44 13.67
C LEU A 141 46.99 14.84 14.31
N VAL A 142 46.93 14.45 15.59
CA VAL A 142 47.91 13.51 16.16
C VAL A 142 47.26 12.58 17.20
N MET A 143 47.37 11.28 16.93
CA MET A 143 47.24 10.11 17.82
C MET A 143 45.86 9.81 18.44
N TRP A 144 45.17 8.83 17.85
CA TRP A 144 44.28 7.95 18.61
C TRP A 144 45.14 6.84 19.24
N ALA A 145 45.28 6.87 20.56
CA ALA A 145 45.86 5.78 21.33
C ALA A 145 44.81 4.67 21.43
N ALA A 146 45.25 3.44 21.16
CA ALA A 146 44.47 2.24 21.34
C ALA A 146 44.01 2.08 22.80
N VAL A 147 42.77 1.64 22.97
CA VAL A 147 42.17 1.22 24.24
C VAL A 147 42.90 -0.04 24.75
N GLU A 148 43.31 0.02 26.02
CA GLU A 148 44.06 -1.01 26.75
C GLU A 148 43.26 -2.30 27.03
N PRO A 149 43.93 -3.31 27.61
CA PRO A 149 43.37 -3.82 28.86
C PRO A 149 44.41 -3.91 30.00
N SER A 150 43.91 -3.61 31.19
CA SER A 150 44.56 -3.63 32.49
C SER A 150 44.93 -5.03 32.98
N THR A 151 45.71 -5.04 34.08
CA THR A 151 45.90 -6.09 35.11
C THR A 151 46.79 -7.27 34.68
N ASP A 152 47.79 -7.75 35.41
CA ASP A 152 48.10 -7.75 36.85
C ASP A 152 49.57 -8.24 37.03
N ARG A 153 50.26 -7.73 38.07
CA ARG A 153 51.57 -8.11 38.67
C ARG A 153 52.90 -7.66 38.07
#